data_AF-A0A951LR47-F1
#
_entry.id   AF-A0A951LR47-F1
#
_cell.length_a   1.000
_cell.length_b   1.000
_cell.length_c   1.000
_cell.angle_alpha   90.00
_cell.angle_beta   90.00
_cell.angle_gamma   90.00
#
_symmetry.space_group_name_H-M   'P 1'
#
loop_
_entity.id
_entity.type
_entity.pdbx_description
1 polymer ?
#
loop_
_entity_poly.entity_id
_entity_poly.type
_entity_poly.pdbx_seq_one_letter_code
_entity_poly.pdbx_strand_id
1 'polypeptide(L)'
;MSALRLVYPVLMLAVGLLMLFAPRRFMQAKQREYRDRLAEREARGTDAYFEELRELKAYPPSRIAGPWQMLGIVLTICGGFLIYGAVTRP
;
A
#
# COMPACT_ATOMS: atom_id res chain seq x y z
N MET A 1 -28.50 -6.18 22.04
CA MET A 1 -27.62 -5.93 20.88
C MET A 1 -26.82 -7.19 20.58
N SER A 2 -27.13 -7.91 19.50
CA SER A 2 -26.41 -9.14 19.16
C SER A 2 -24.97 -8.80 18.76
N ALA A 3 -23.98 -9.38 19.46
CA ALA A 3 -22.55 -9.17 19.21
C ALA A 3 -22.16 -9.29 17.71
N LEU A 4 -22.89 -10.12 16.95
CA LEU A 4 -22.78 -10.26 15.50
C LEU A 4 -22.92 -8.95 14.70
N ARG A 5 -23.71 -7.97 15.15
CA ARG A 5 -23.89 -6.68 14.46
C ARG A 5 -22.63 -5.80 14.50
N LEU A 6 -21.78 -5.98 15.52
CA LEU A 6 -20.54 -5.21 15.68
C LEU A 6 -19.32 -5.91 15.06
N VAL A 7 -19.37 -7.23 14.90
CA VAL A 7 -18.28 -8.01 14.29
C VAL A 7 -18.01 -7.56 12.84
N TYR A 8 -19.07 -7.42 12.04
CA TYR A 8 -18.95 -7.04 10.63
C TYR A 8 -18.27 -5.66 10.42
N PRO A 9 -18.71 -4.57 11.07
CA PRO A 9 -18.08 -3.26 10.87
C PRO A 9 -16.68 -3.17 11.49
N VAL A 10 -16.38 -3.90 12.57
CA VAL A 10 -15.02 -4.00 13.13
C VAL A 10 -14.08 -4.73 12.17
N LEU A 11 -14.52 -5.82 11.55
CA LEU A 11 -13.75 -6.50 10.49
C LEU A 11 -13.52 -5.59 9.29
N MET A 12 -14.53 -4.82 8.87
CA MET A 12 -14.39 -3.85 7.78
C MET A 12 -13.33 -2.78 8.10
N LEU A 13 -13.32 -2.26 9.33
CA LEU A 13 -12.27 -1.33 9.79
C LEU A 13 -10.89 -2.00 9.77
N ALA A 14 -10.77 -3.21 10.31
CA ALA A 14 -9.50 -3.92 10.36
C ALA A 14 -8.93 -4.18 8.95
N VAL A 15 -9.78 -4.60 8.00
CA VAL A 15 -9.41 -4.83 6.60
C VAL A 15 -9.06 -3.50 5.90
N GLY A 16 -9.83 -2.43 6.13
CA GLY A 16 -9.55 -1.10 5.58
C GLY A 16 -8.19 -0.54 6.06
N LEU A 17 -7.90 -0.68 7.36
CA LEU A 17 -6.60 -0.36 7.96
C LEU A 17 -5.49 -1.21 7.36
N LEU A 18 -5.68 -2.52 7.23
CA LEU A 18 -4.67 -3.41 6.65
C LEU A 18 -4.34 -3.00 5.21
N MET A 19 -5.36 -2.70 4.39
CA MET A 19 -5.19 -2.20 3.02
C MET A 19 -4.51 -0.84 2.94
N LEU A 20 -4.60 -0.01 3.98
CA LEU A 20 -3.92 1.28 4.02
C LEU A 20 -2.40 1.11 4.27
N PHE A 21 -2.04 0.19 5.16
CA PHE A 21 -0.67 0.03 5.66
C PHE A 21 0.16 -1.03 4.91
N ALA A 22 -0.44 -2.12 4.45
CA ALA A 22 0.25 -3.18 3.70
C ALA A 22 0.95 -2.71 2.41
N PRO A 23 0.31 -1.95 1.49
CA PRO A 23 0.95 -1.54 0.25
C PRO A 23 2.11 -0.56 0.48
N ARG A 24 2.10 0.21 1.58
CA ARG A 24 3.19 1.13 1.91
C ARG A 24 4.49 0.38 2.21
N ARG A 25 4.43 -0.72 2.95
CA ARG A 25 5.63 -1.53 3.26
C ARG A 25 6.18 -2.22 2.02
N PHE A 26 5.31 -2.76 1.18
CA PHE A 26 5.71 -3.42 -0.06
C PHE A 26 6.38 -2.44 -1.04
N MET A 27 5.83 -1.23 -1.18
CA MET A 27 6.41 -0.17 -2.00
C MET A 27 7.77 0.29 -1.46
N GLN A 28 7.91 0.47 -0.14
CA GLN A 28 9.19 0.84 0.46
C GLN A 28 10.26 -0.23 0.23
N ALA A 29 9.91 -1.51 0.35
CA ALA A 29 10.85 -2.61 0.07
C ALA A 29 11.31 -2.59 -1.39
N LYS A 30 10.40 -2.40 -2.35
CA LYS A 30 10.74 -2.31 -3.78
C LYS A 30 11.56 -1.07 -4.13
N GLN A 31 11.30 0.06 -3.48
CA GLN A 31 12.11 1.27 -3.65
C GLN A 31 13.52 1.12 -3.07
N ARG A 32 13.67 0.42 -1.95
CA ARG A 32 14.99 0.09 -1.38
C ARG A 32 15.77 -0.83 -2.31
N GLU A 33 15.15 -1.92 -2.74
CA GLU A 33 15.76 -2.87 -3.69
C GLU A 33 16.22 -2.17 -4.99
N TYR A 34 15.42 -1.23 -5.51
CA TYR A 34 15.77 -0.44 -6.69
C TYR A 34 16.96 0.51 -6.42
N ARG A 35 17.01 1.15 -5.25
CA ARG A 35 18.11 2.04 -4.85
C ARG A 35 19.40 1.27 -4.62
N ASP A 36 19.32 0.13 -3.98
CA ASP A 36 20.49 -0.71 -3.68
C ASP A 36 21.11 -1.23 -4.98
N ARG A 37 20.29 -1.69 -5.94
CA ARG A 37 20.77 -2.06 -7.28
C ARG A 37 21.40 -0.91 -8.05
N LEU A 38 20.90 0.32 -7.88
CA LEU A 38 21.52 1.51 -8.48
C LEU A 38 22.89 1.81 -7.85
N ALA A 39 22.98 1.76 -6.52
CA ALA A 39 24.20 2.04 -5.77
C ALA A 39 25.31 1.02 -6.04
N GLU A 40 24.97 -0.28 -6.08
CA GLU A 40 25.93 -1.35 -6.42
C GLU A 40 26.50 -1.21 -7.83
N ARG A 41 25.72 -0.64 -8.75
CA ARG A 41 26.09 -0.52 -10.16
C ARG A 41 26.90 0.74 -10.45
N GLU A 42 26.58 1.84 -9.77
CA GLU A 42 27.37 3.07 -9.83
C GLU A 42 28.81 2.83 -9.32
N ALA A 43 28.97 1.93 -8.35
CA ALA A 43 30.28 1.50 -7.85
C ALA A 43 31.08 0.61 -8.83
N ARG A 44 30.45 -0.05 -9.81
CA ARG A 44 31.11 -0.97 -10.76
C ARG A 44 31.64 -0.31 -12.04
N GLY A 45 31.12 0.86 -12.44
CA GLY A 45 31.75 1.75 -13.43
C GLY A 45 32.14 1.14 -14.80
N THR A 46 31.45 0.11 -15.29
CA THR A 46 31.73 -0.56 -16.58
C THR A 46 30.79 -0.08 -17.69
N ASP A 47 31.19 -0.07 -18.97
CA ASP A 47 30.36 0.42 -20.10
C ASP A 47 28.96 -0.23 -20.23
N ALA A 48 28.79 -1.49 -19.82
CA ALA A 48 27.48 -2.17 -19.71
C ALA A 48 26.50 -1.49 -18.73
N TYR A 49 27.02 -0.63 -17.84
CA TYR A 49 26.26 0.20 -16.92
C TYR A 49 25.27 1.11 -17.64
N PHE A 50 25.67 1.75 -18.74
CA PHE A 50 24.87 2.79 -19.38
C PHE A 50 23.68 2.23 -20.15
N GLU A 51 23.81 1.06 -20.78
CA GLU A 51 22.70 0.39 -21.48
C GLU A 51 21.66 -0.10 -20.50
N GLU A 52 22.08 -0.81 -19.44
CA GLU A 52 21.15 -1.32 -18.43
C GLU A 52 20.54 -0.21 -17.56
N LEU A 53 21.26 0.88 -17.27
CA LEU A 53 20.65 2.02 -16.55
C LEU A 53 19.54 2.66 -17.36
N ARG A 54 19.69 2.70 -18.69
CA ARG A 54 18.69 3.24 -19.59
C ARG A 54 17.42 2.42 -19.53
N GLU A 55 17.55 1.09 -19.50
CA GLU A 55 16.41 0.18 -19.30
C GLU A 55 15.78 0.31 -17.91
N LEU A 56 16.59 0.37 -16.85
CA LEU A 56 16.11 0.54 -15.47
C LEU A 56 15.34 1.86 -15.29
N LYS A 57 15.81 2.92 -15.94
CA LYS A 57 15.18 4.25 -15.90
C LYS A 57 13.98 4.35 -16.84
N ALA A 58 13.93 3.54 -17.90
CA ALA A 58 12.79 3.46 -18.81
C ALA A 58 11.57 2.80 -18.16
N TYR A 59 11.78 1.83 -17.26
CA TYR A 59 10.70 1.15 -16.53
C TYR A 59 10.80 1.36 -15.01
N PRO A 60 10.45 2.56 -14.51
CA PRO A 60 10.41 2.78 -13.07
C PRO A 60 9.40 1.84 -12.40
N PRO A 61 9.66 1.39 -11.15
CA PRO A 61 8.71 0.56 -10.42
C PRO A 61 7.36 1.25 -10.34
N SER A 62 6.31 0.52 -10.76
CA SER A 62 4.97 1.07 -10.92
C SER A 62 4.47 1.64 -9.59
N ARG A 63 4.06 2.91 -9.59
CA ARG A 63 3.58 3.63 -8.39
C ARG A 63 2.12 3.30 -8.03
N ILE A 64 1.59 2.17 -8.48
CA ILE A 64 0.15 1.86 -8.42
C ILE A 64 -0.20 1.32 -7.02
N ALA A 65 0.01 2.14 -6.00
CA ALA A 65 -0.56 1.96 -4.65
C ALA A 65 -1.81 2.83 -4.44
N GLY A 66 -2.02 3.84 -5.29
CA GLY A 66 -3.11 4.81 -5.20
C GLY A 66 -4.51 4.19 -5.11
N PRO A 67 -4.94 3.32 -6.05
CA PRO A 67 -6.30 2.78 -6.03
C PRO A 67 -6.55 1.89 -4.81
N TRP A 68 -5.56 1.11 -4.35
CA TRP A 68 -5.68 0.28 -3.14
C TRP A 68 -5.76 1.12 -1.86
N GLN A 69 -5.00 2.20 -1.76
CA GLN A 69 -5.12 3.14 -0.65
C GLN A 69 -6.48 3.85 -0.66
N MET A 70 -6.97 4.27 -1.83
CA MET A 70 -8.31 4.85 -1.95
C MET A 70 -9.39 3.87 -1.49
N LEU A 71 -9.33 2.62 -1.93
CA LEU A 71 -10.24 1.55 -1.50
C LEU A 71 -10.18 1.35 0.02
N GLY A 72 -8.98 1.29 0.60
CA GLY A 72 -8.79 1.20 2.05
C GLY A 72 -9.39 2.37 2.82
N ILE A 73 -9.22 3.61 2.33
CA ILE A 73 -9.83 4.81 2.92
C ILE A 73 -11.36 4.71 2.90
N VAL A 74 -11.94 4.37 1.74
CA VAL A 74 -13.40 4.24 1.59
C VAL A 74 -13.95 3.19 2.54
N LEU A 75 -13.31 2.01 2.60
CA LEU A 75 -13.68 0.93 3.53
C LEU A 75 -13.60 1.37 4.99
N THR A 76 -12.57 2.13 5.37
CA THR A 76 -12.39 2.62 6.73
C THR A 76 -13.49 3.64 7.10
N ILE A 77 -13.83 4.55 6.18
CA ILE A 77 -14.90 5.55 6.37
C ILE A 77 -16.26 4.85 6.48
N CYS A 78 -16.57 3.92 5.58
CA CYS A 78 -17.83 3.16 5.62
C CYS A 78 -17.95 2.33 6.90
N GLY A 79 -16.88 1.65 7.32
CA GLY A 79 -16.84 0.91 8.59
C GLY A 79 -17.12 1.81 9.79
N GLY A 80 -16.48 2.99 9.85
CA GLY A 80 -16.73 3.99 10.90
C GLY A 80 -18.17 4.49 10.94
N PHE A 81 -18.77 4.80 9.79
CA PHE A 81 -20.17 5.21 9.69
C PHE A 81 -21.14 4.12 10.15
N LEU A 82 -20.87 2.86 9.82
CA LEU A 82 -21.68 1.73 10.26
C LEU A 82 -21.61 1.51 11.77
N ILE A 83 -20.44 1.69 12.39
CA ILE A 83 -20.28 1.64 13.86
C ILE A 83 -21.06 2.78 14.51
N TYR A 84 -20.88 4.00 14.00
CA TYR A 84 -21.58 5.17 14.52
C TYR A 84 -23.11 5.00 14.44
N GLY A 85 -23.62 4.50 13.32
CA GLY A 85 -25.04 4.21 13.14
C GLY A 85 -25.55 3.10 14.06
N ALA A 86 -24.78 2.02 14.24
CA ALA A 86 -25.12 0.92 15.14
C ALA A 86 -25.08 1.31 16.63
N VAL A 87 -24.27 2.31 16.99
CA VAL A 87 -24.17 2.84 18.36
C VAL A 87 -25.27 3.86 18.66
N THR A 88 -25.63 4.71 17.68
CA THR A 88 -26.61 5.80 17.87
C THR A 88 -28.06 5.39 17.69
N ARG A 89 -28.33 4.28 16.99
CA ARG A 89 -29.68 3.68 16.88
C ARG A 89 -29.65 2.28 17.50
N PRO A 90 -29.99 2.11 18.79
CA PRO A 90 -30.01 0.81 19.44
C PRO A 90 -31.05 -0.16 18.85
#